data_AF-A0A7C3XN31-F1
#
_entry.id   AF-A0A7C3XN31-F1
#
_cell.length_a   1.000
_cell.length_b   1.000
_cell.length_c   1.000
_cell.angle_alpha   90.00
_cell.angle_beta   90.00
_cell.angle_gamma   90.00
#
_symmetry.space_group_name_H-M   'P 1'
#
loop_
_entity.id
_entity.type
_entity.pdbx_description
1 polymer ?
#
loop_
_entity_poly.entity_id
_entity_poly.type
_entity_poly.pdbx_seq_one_letter_code
_entity_poly.pdbx_strand_id
1 'polypeptide(L)' 'MIQVKFSSNGQIVIPKRIRETYHIDEGEEILMIPTEGGVLLRRVEKTSGLRVYSRSSMSTLPSVKPS' A
#
# COMPACT_ATOMS: atom_id res chain seq x y z
N MET A 1 -2.30 -1.63 -23.26
CA MET A 1 -1.88 -2.66 -22.29
C MET A 1 -0.36 -2.59 -22.15
N ILE A 2 0.17 -2.54 -20.93
CA ILE A 2 1.62 -2.57 -20.68
C ILE A 2 1.93 -3.90 -20.00
N GLN A 3 2.79 -4.72 -20.60
CA GLN A 3 3.31 -5.94 -20.00
C GLN A 3 4.74 -5.70 -19.54
N VAL A 4 5.05 -6.09 -18.31
CA VAL A 4 6.39 -6.05 -17.75
C VAL A 4 6.76 -7.45 -17.27
N LYS A 5 8.04 -7.81 -17.41
CA LYS A 5 8.57 -9.05 -16.87
C LYS A 5 9.22 -8.79 -15.52
N PHE A 6 9.13 -9.78 -14.65
CA PHE A 6 9.93 -9.81 -13.44
C PHE A 6 11.40 -9.98 -13.80
N SER A 7 12.27 -9.31 -13.05
CA SER A 7 13.68 -9.62 -13.01
C SER A 7 13.90 -10.94 -12.27
N SER A 8 15.11 -11.50 -12.36
CA SER A 8 15.53 -12.69 -11.61
C SER A 8 15.35 -12.55 -10.09
N ASN A 9 15.34 -11.31 -9.58
CA ASN A 9 15.27 -11.01 -8.16
C ASN A 9 13.84 -10.68 -7.71
N GLY A 10 12.83 -10.95 -8.55
CA GLY A 10 11.43 -10.69 -8.21
C GLY A 10 11.05 -9.20 -8.26
N GLN A 11 11.85 -8.35 -8.90
CA GLN A 11 11.52 -6.93 -9.07
C GLN A 11 10.82 -6.70 -10.41
N ILE A 12 9.89 -5.75 -10.44
CA ILE A 12 9.33 -5.22 -11.69
C ILE A 12 9.81 -3.79 -11.89
N VAL A 13 10.12 -3.43 -13.13
CA VAL A 13 10.47 -2.06 -13.48
C VAL A 13 9.20 -1.30 -13.81
N ILE A 14 8.93 -0.20 -13.11
CA ILE A 14 7.84 0.71 -13.46
C ILE A 14 8.26 1.53 -14.69
N PRO A 15 7.61 1.36 -15.86
CA PRO A 15 8.01 2.06 -17.08
C PRO A 15 7.91 3.58 -16.91
N LYS A 16 8.80 4.32 -17.59
CA LYS A 16 8.91 5.79 -17.48
C LYS A 16 7.56 6.50 -17.60
N ARG A 17 6.73 6.11 -18.58
CA ARG A 17 5.39 6.69 -18.79
C ARG A 17 4.47 6.57 -17.57
N ILE A 18 4.51 5.43 -16.87
CA ILE A 18 3.71 5.23 -15.64
C ILE A 18 4.26 6.09 -14.51
N ARG A 19 5.59 6.16 -14.34
CA ARG A 19 6.22 7.01 -13.33
C ARG A 19 5.84 8.48 -13.51
N GLU A 20 5.90 8.99 -14.73
CA GLU A 20 5.55 10.38 -15.04
C GLU A 20 4.06 10.67 -14.83
N THR A 21 3.19 9.76 -15.27
CA THR A 21 1.73 9.93 -15.16
C THR A 21 1.27 9.98 -13.70
N TYR A 22 1.89 9.19 -12.84
CA TYR A 22 1.52 9.08 -11.42
C TYR A 22 2.46 9.85 -10.48
N HIS A 23 3.41 10.60 -11.04
CA HIS A 23 4.46 11.34 -10.30
C HIS A 23 5.14 10.47 -9.24
N ILE A 24 5.59 9.27 -9.65
CA ILE A 24 6.32 8.33 -8.81
C ILE A 24 7.80 8.66 -8.91
N ASP A 25 8.31 9.28 -7.86
CA ASP A 25 9.70 9.72 -7.77
C ASP A 25 10.59 8.67 -7.11
N GLU A 26 11.91 8.84 -7.24
CA GLU A 26 12.88 7.94 -6.63
C GLU A 26 12.86 8.05 -5.10
N GLY A 27 12.94 6.90 -4.42
CA GLY A 27 12.89 6.84 -2.95
C GLY A 27 11.48 6.93 -2.37
N GLU A 28 10.43 7.02 -3.20
CA GLU A 28 9.05 6.96 -2.71
C GLU A 28 8.64 5.57 -2.26
N GLU A 29 7.91 5.52 -1.14
CA GLU A 29 7.27 4.31 -0.65
C GLU A 29 5.88 4.14 -1.25
N ILE A 30 5.57 2.90 -1.62
CA ILE A 30 4.26 2.52 -2.15
C ILE A 30 3.65 1.39 -1.31
N LEU A 31 2.34 1.43 -1.16
CA LEU A 31 1.57 0.33 -0.60
C LEU A 31 1.32 -0.71 -1.69
N MET A 32 1.63 -1.95 -1.36
CA MET A 32 1.32 -3.12 -2.17
C MET A 32 0.17 -3.87 -1.52
N ILE A 33 -1.00 -3.84 -2.15
CA ILE A 33 -2.23 -4.41 -1.60
C ILE A 33 -2.60 -5.65 -2.42
N PRO A 34 -2.61 -6.85 -1.82
CA PRO A 34 -3.08 -8.05 -2.49
C PRO A 34 -4.60 -7.97 -2.70
N THR A 35 -5.06 -8.41 -3.86
CA THR A 35 -6.48 -8.47 -4.25
C THR A 35 -6.74 -9.82 -4.94
N GLU A 36 -8.00 -10.22 -5.09
CA GLU A 36 -8.34 -11.50 -5.75
C GLU A 36 -7.81 -11.60 -7.19
N GLY A 37 -7.75 -10.46 -7.91
CA GLY A 37 -7.29 -10.41 -9.30
C GLY A 37 -5.81 -10.06 -9.49
N GLY A 38 -5.05 -9.89 -8.42
CA GLY A 38 -3.63 -9.51 -8.49
C GLY A 38 -3.21 -8.51 -7.43
N VAL A 39 -2.32 -7.59 -7.78
CA VAL A 39 -1.70 -6.64 -6.85
C VAL A 39 -2.02 -5.21 -7.23
N LEU A 40 -2.53 -4.43 -6.28
CA LEU A 40 -2.75 -3.00 -6.43
C LEU A 40 -1.60 -2.22 -5.79
N LEU A 41 -1.00 -1.30 -6.55
CA LEU A 41 0.00 -0.36 -6.05
C LEU A 41 -0.65 1.00 -5.80
N ARG A 42 -0.41 1.60 -4.63
CA ARG A 42 -0.87 2.95 -4.28
C ARG A 42 0.25 3.74 -3.60
N ARG A 43 0.26 5.06 -3.77
CA ARG A 43 1.15 5.92 -2.98
C ARG A 43 0.75 5.87 -1.50
N VAL A 44 1.73 5.92 -0.61
CA VAL A 44 1.49 6.15 0.80
C VAL A 44 1.07 7.61 0.96
N GLU A 45 -0.21 7.85 1.23
CA GLU A 45 -0.62 9.18 1.69
C GLU A 45 0.00 9.38 3.08
N LYS A 46 0.99 10.29 3.18
CA LYS A 46 1.45 10.80 4.46
C LYS A 46 0.33 11.65 5.04
N THR A 47 -0.69 10.99 5.58
CA THR A 47 -1.65 11.65 6.45
C THR A 47 -0.84 12.14 7.64
N SER A 48 -0.64 13.46 7.73
CA SER A 48 -0.29 14.11 8.97
C SER A 48 -1.41 13.84 9.99
N GLY A 49 -1.30 12.75 10.75
CA GLY A 49 -1.98 12.57 12.02
C GLY A 49 -3.47 12.17 12.03
N LEU A 50 -3.94 11.21 11.22
CA LEU A 50 -5.24 10.57 11.48
C LEU A 50 -5.15 9.04 11.43
N ARG A 51 -4.96 8.45 12.62
CA ARG A 51 -5.18 7.04 12.88
C ARG A 51 -6.68 6.77 12.84
N VAL A 52 -7.21 6.46 11.67
CA VAL A 52 -8.58 5.96 11.54
C VAL A 52 -8.61 4.54 12.11
N TYR A 53 -9.05 4.41 13.37
CA TYR A 53 -9.42 3.12 13.93
C TYR A 53 -10.67 2.63 13.18
N SER A 54 -10.51 1.57 12.38
CA SER A 54 -11.63 0.83 11.80
C SER A 54 -12.48 0.23 12.94
N ARG A 55 -13.80 0.48 12.90
CA ARG A 55 -14.78 -0.05 13.89
C ARG A 55 -14.84 -1.58 13.95
N SER A 56 -14.21 -2.27 13.01
CA SER A 56 -14.22 -3.74 12.89
C SER A 56 -13.37 -4.45 13.94
N SER A 57 -12.49 -3.73 14.66
CA SER A 57 -11.60 -4.31 15.68
C SER A 57 -12.08 -4.11 17.12
N MET A 58 -13.32 -3.66 17.33
CA MET A 58 -13.85 -3.29 18.65
C MET A 58 -14.57 -4.44 19.38
N SER A 59 -14.32 -5.70 19.03
CA SER A 59 -14.93 -6.86 19.69
C SER A 59 -13.99 -7.67 20.60
N THR A 60 -12.70 -7.31 20.72
CA THR A 60 -11.75 -8.11 21.55
C THR A 60 -10.80 -7.27 22.41
N LEU A 61 -11.28 -6.19 23.04
CA LEU A 61 -10.54 -5.66 24.19
C LEU A 61 -10.96 -6.45 25.44
N PRO A 62 -10.04 -7.13 26.15
CA PRO A 62 -10.37 -7.70 27.44
C PRO A 62 -10.72 -6.58 28.42
N SER A 63 -11.87 -6.71 29.06
CA SER A 63 -12.34 -5.81 30.11
C SER A 63 -11.28 -5.67 31.20
N VAL A 64 -10.57 -4.55 31.23
CA VAL A 64 -9.79 -4.16 32.40
C VAL A 64 -10.80 -3.72 33.46
N LYS A 65 -10.98 -4.54 34.49
CA LYS A 65 -11.83 -4.24 35.64
C LYS A 65 -11.12 -3.17 36.47
N PRO A 66 -11.73 -1.98 36.70
CA PRO A 66 -11.12 -0.99 37.57
C PRO A 66 -11.18 -1.45 39.03
N SER A 67 -10.11 -1.06 39.74
CA SER A 67 -9.77 -1.33 41.14
C SER A 67 -10.79 -0.81 42.14
#